data_AF-A0A7Z7FPK7-F1
#
_entry.id   AF-A0A7Z7FPK7-F1
#
_cell.length_a   1.000
_cell.length_b   1.000
_cell.length_c   1.000
_cell.angle_alpha   90.00
_cell.angle_beta   90.00
_cell.angle_gamma   90.00
#
_symmetry.space_group_name_H-M   'P 1'
#
loop_
_entity.id
_entity.type
_entity.pdbx_description
1 polymer ?
#
loop_
_entity_poly.entity_id
_entity_poly.type
_entity_poly.pdbx_seq_one_letter_code
_entity_poly.pdbx_strand_id
1 'polypeptide(L)'
;MVFSRNLAISDGNHPMVCIAESDLREISASELRAPVTDIRYNQPRPKQKMSVPDFNADGLLPDGIHSCTEVELLEMFGFTVWRKQLIRAALRATQEIRKRWTQPIYVDGSFVTRLPKPKDIDFTLDMRAATSVETSTAFQFWLTNRSKWNSRSLHFQLDLPSNNECFLDSFRRVGPKTALKLGLAPERAKGIILLI
;
A
#
# COMPACT_ATOMS: atom_id res chain seq x y z
N MET A 1 26.76 -50.22 19.58
CA MET A 1 27.12 -50.49 18.16
C MET A 1 25.81 -50.57 17.40
N VAL A 2 25.54 -49.63 16.50
CA VAL A 2 24.76 -49.73 15.25
C VAL A 2 24.35 -48.31 14.82
N PHE A 3 25.16 -47.78 13.91
CA PHE A 3 24.85 -46.94 12.75
C PHE A 3 23.71 -45.91 12.81
N SER A 4 24.13 -44.64 12.83
CA SER A 4 23.41 -43.51 12.24
C SER A 4 23.11 -43.79 10.76
N ARG A 5 21.84 -43.67 10.36
CA ARG A 5 21.46 -43.49 8.95
C ARG A 5 20.99 -42.06 8.77
N ASN A 6 21.81 -41.28 8.07
CA ASN A 6 21.39 -40.04 7.44
C ASN A 6 20.43 -40.37 6.30
N LEU A 7 19.30 -39.69 6.24
CA LEU A 7 18.52 -39.55 5.01
C LEU A 7 18.40 -38.06 4.69
N ALA A 8 19.28 -37.61 3.80
CA ALA A 8 19.13 -36.34 3.12
C ALA A 8 18.27 -36.56 1.87
N ILE A 9 17.25 -35.74 1.68
CA ILE A 9 16.66 -35.50 0.36
C ILE A 9 16.84 -34.00 0.08
N SER A 10 17.66 -33.76 -0.95
CA SER A 10 17.93 -32.49 -1.62
C SER A 10 16.68 -31.99 -2.33
N ASP A 11 16.44 -30.67 -2.32
CA ASP A 11 16.47 -29.89 -3.56
C ASP A 11 16.48 -28.37 -3.30
N GLY A 12 17.59 -27.74 -3.70
CA GLY A 12 17.56 -26.47 -4.42
C GLY A 12 17.48 -25.16 -3.63
N ASN A 13 18.61 -24.77 -3.03
CA ASN A 13 19.10 -23.37 -2.93
C ASN A 13 18.44 -22.40 -1.92
N HIS A 14 18.64 -22.65 -0.62
CA HIS A 14 18.75 -21.62 0.43
C HIS A 14 19.74 -22.10 1.51
N PRO A 15 20.53 -21.24 2.15
CA PRO A 15 21.48 -21.67 3.19
C PRO A 15 20.71 -22.21 4.41
N MET A 16 21.02 -23.47 4.76
CA MET A 16 20.62 -24.15 5.99
C MET A 16 21.14 -23.38 7.19
N VAL A 17 20.24 -22.88 8.04
CA VAL A 17 20.59 -22.47 9.39
C VAL A 17 20.66 -23.74 10.24
N CYS A 18 21.87 -24.23 10.50
CA CYS A 18 22.10 -25.29 11.47
C CYS A 18 21.91 -24.72 12.88
N ILE A 19 20.75 -24.97 13.49
CA ILE A 19 20.57 -24.79 14.94
C ILE A 19 21.15 -26.02 15.65
N ALA A 20 22.08 -25.79 16.58
CA ALA A 20 22.71 -26.84 17.38
C ALA A 20 21.69 -27.42 18.38
N GLU A 21 21.73 -28.74 18.60
CA GLU A 21 20.87 -29.47 19.57
C GLU A 21 21.03 -29.00 21.03
N SER A 22 21.98 -28.11 21.33
CA SER A 22 22.21 -27.58 22.68
C SER A 22 21.25 -26.48 23.13
N ASP A 23 20.41 -25.92 22.24
CA ASP A 23 19.48 -24.83 22.57
C ASP A 23 18.05 -25.30 22.91
N LEU A 24 17.80 -26.62 22.91
CA LEU A 24 16.53 -27.19 23.35
C LEU A 24 16.54 -27.48 24.86
N ARG A 25 16.55 -26.42 25.68
CA ARG A 25 16.27 -26.56 27.12
C ARG A 25 14.89 -25.99 27.47
N GLU A 26 14.00 -26.94 27.74
CA GLU A 26 12.85 -26.89 28.67
C GLU A 26 11.83 -25.75 28.52
N ILE A 27 10.88 -25.95 27.61
CA ILE A 27 9.55 -25.34 27.72
C ILE A 27 8.73 -26.24 28.66
N SER A 28 8.32 -25.70 29.81
CA SER A 28 7.54 -26.41 30.82
C SER A 28 6.16 -26.79 30.28
N ALA A 29 5.69 -28.01 30.60
CA ALA A 29 4.38 -28.53 30.20
C ALA A 29 3.17 -27.71 30.71
N SER A 30 3.38 -26.69 31.55
CA SER A 30 2.35 -25.71 31.94
C SER A 30 2.02 -24.69 30.84
N GLU A 31 2.88 -24.50 29.83
CA GLU A 31 2.68 -23.52 28.76
C GLU A 31 1.86 -24.06 27.58
N LEU A 32 1.65 -25.39 27.52
CA LEU A 32 0.92 -26.07 26.44
C LEU A 32 -0.61 -26.12 26.62
N ARG A 33 -1.17 -25.41 27.61
CA ARG A 33 -2.61 -25.44 27.91
C ARG A 33 -3.28 -24.08 28.06
N ALA A 34 -2.70 -23.02 27.50
CA ALA A 34 -3.40 -21.76 27.36
C ALA A 34 -4.35 -21.82 26.15
N PRO A 35 -5.65 -21.47 26.28
CA PRO A 35 -6.52 -21.36 25.13
C PRO A 35 -5.98 -20.29 24.17
N VAL A 36 -6.01 -20.57 22.86
CA VAL A 36 -5.72 -19.58 21.81
C VAL A 36 -6.86 -18.55 21.79
N THR A 37 -6.86 -17.67 22.77
CA THR A 37 -7.55 -16.38 22.70
C THR A 37 -6.47 -15.37 22.36
N ASP A 38 -6.24 -15.13 21.07
CA ASP A 38 -5.42 -14.01 20.63
C ASP A 38 -6.23 -12.71 20.87
N ILE A 39 -6.17 -12.23 22.12
CA ILE A 39 -6.94 -11.08 22.63
C ILE A 39 -6.41 -9.73 22.07
N ARG A 40 -5.49 -9.76 21.10
CA ARG A 40 -4.90 -8.56 20.49
C ARG A 40 -5.76 -7.92 19.39
N TYR A 41 -6.90 -8.51 19.04
CA TYR A 41 -7.85 -7.92 18.09
C TYR A 41 -8.87 -6.97 18.72
N ASN A 42 -8.99 -6.92 20.05
CA ASN A 42 -10.04 -6.17 20.74
C ASN A 42 -9.52 -5.05 21.68
N GLN A 43 -8.27 -4.62 21.54
CA GLN A 43 -7.80 -3.41 22.22
C GLN A 43 -7.98 -2.23 21.25
N PRO A 44 -8.80 -1.20 21.59
CA PRO A 44 -8.78 0.04 20.83
C PRO A 44 -7.36 0.60 20.91
N ARG A 45 -6.69 0.62 19.75
CA ARG A 45 -5.36 1.24 19.63
C ARG A 45 -5.46 2.67 20.17
N PRO A 46 -4.50 3.14 20.98
CA PRO A 46 -4.50 4.53 21.42
C PRO A 46 -4.65 5.40 20.17
N LYS A 47 -5.73 6.19 20.12
CA LYS A 47 -6.04 7.11 19.02
C LYS A 47 -4.95 8.18 19.01
N GLN A 48 -3.79 7.84 18.45
CA GLN A 48 -2.90 8.87 17.94
C GLN A 48 -3.75 9.66 16.95
N LYS A 49 -3.79 10.98 17.11
CA LYS A 49 -4.57 11.87 16.25
C LYS A 49 -3.94 11.84 14.86
N MET A 50 -4.27 10.81 14.08
CA MET A 50 -3.86 10.66 12.69
C MET A 50 -4.49 11.82 11.92
N SER A 51 -3.73 12.42 11.01
CA SER A 51 -4.23 13.49 10.15
C SER A 51 -5.33 13.00 9.19
N VAL A 52 -5.32 11.70 8.89
CA VAL A 52 -6.28 11.06 7.98
C VAL A 52 -7.51 10.57 8.77
N PRO A 53 -8.73 10.96 8.37
CA PRO A 53 -9.96 10.49 9.01
C PRO A 53 -10.22 9.00 8.73
N ASP A 54 -11.03 8.37 9.60
CA ASP A 54 -11.56 7.04 9.35
C ASP A 54 -12.47 7.00 8.11
N PHE A 55 -12.63 5.81 7.53
CA PHE A 55 -13.61 5.60 6.46
C PHE A 55 -15.04 5.89 6.95
N ASN A 56 -15.87 6.47 6.08
CA ASN A 56 -17.29 6.69 6.34
C ASN A 56 -18.09 5.36 6.29
N ALA A 57 -19.40 5.45 6.49
CA ALA A 57 -20.31 4.28 6.45
C ALA A 57 -20.29 3.54 5.11
N ASP A 58 -19.99 4.23 4.01
CA ASP A 58 -19.88 3.68 2.66
C ASP A 58 -18.50 3.01 2.41
N GLY A 59 -17.61 3.03 3.39
CA GLY A 59 -16.24 2.52 3.26
C GLY A 59 -15.33 3.40 2.40
N LEU A 60 -15.70 4.66 2.19
CA LEU A 60 -14.93 5.66 1.46
C LEU A 60 -14.18 6.58 2.43
N LEU A 61 -13.06 7.13 1.99
CA LEU A 61 -12.46 8.26 2.70
C LEU A 61 -13.39 9.48 2.55
N PRO A 62 -13.71 10.22 3.63
CA PRO A 62 -14.48 11.47 3.53
C PRO A 62 -13.91 12.41 2.48
N ASP A 63 -14.76 13.12 1.73
CA ASP A 63 -14.31 14.04 0.67
C ASP A 63 -13.27 15.05 1.19
N GLY A 64 -12.30 15.36 0.33
CA GLY A 64 -11.16 16.22 0.64
C GLY A 64 -9.81 15.60 0.27
N ILE A 65 -8.77 16.41 0.42
CA ILE A 65 -7.38 16.00 0.27
C ILE A 65 -6.81 15.85 1.68
N HIS A 66 -6.38 14.64 2.04
CA HIS A 66 -5.88 14.34 3.37
C HIS A 66 -4.37 14.12 3.32
N SER A 67 -3.61 15.00 3.96
CA SER A 67 -2.16 14.83 4.12
C SER A 67 -1.87 13.58 4.94
N CYS A 68 -0.93 12.77 4.46
CA CYS A 68 -0.60 11.49 5.07
C CYS A 68 0.90 11.23 4.95
N THR A 69 1.55 10.92 6.07
CA THR A 69 2.93 10.44 6.09
C THR A 69 3.02 8.97 5.64
N GLU A 70 4.22 8.49 5.30
CA GLU A 70 4.43 7.07 4.98
C GLU A 70 4.01 6.13 6.13
N VAL A 71 4.20 6.58 7.38
CA VAL A 71 3.82 5.84 8.60
C VAL A 71 2.31 5.76 8.72
N GLU A 72 1.61 6.91 8.63
CA GLU A 72 0.15 6.95 8.69
C GLU A 72 -0.48 6.16 7.53
N LEU A 73 0.13 6.18 6.34
CA LEU A 73 -0.36 5.40 5.21
C LEU A 73 -0.34 3.91 5.54
N LEU A 74 0.74 3.43 6.15
CA LEU A 74 0.85 2.02 6.56
C LEU A 74 -0.09 1.68 7.73
N GLU A 75 -0.26 2.57 8.70
CA GLU A 75 -1.13 2.35 9.86
C GLU A 75 -2.61 2.33 9.48
N MET A 76 -3.05 3.28 8.66
CA MET A 76 -4.45 3.42 8.24
C MET A 76 -4.85 2.42 7.17
N PHE A 77 -3.99 2.24 6.16
CA PHE A 77 -4.33 1.47 4.98
C PHE A 77 -3.66 0.09 4.95
N GLY A 78 -2.71 -0.22 5.83
CA GLY A 78 -1.99 -1.49 5.86
C GLY A 78 -2.67 -2.62 6.63
N PHE A 79 -4.01 -2.67 6.67
CA PHE A 79 -4.74 -3.65 7.50
C PHE A 79 -4.80 -5.08 6.95
N THR A 80 -4.31 -5.33 5.72
CA THR A 80 -4.12 -6.68 5.17
C THR A 80 -2.70 -6.87 4.64
N VAL A 81 -2.22 -8.12 4.58
CA VAL A 81 -0.89 -8.45 4.01
C VAL A 81 -0.75 -7.90 2.59
N TRP A 82 -1.79 -8.05 1.78
CA TRP A 82 -1.83 -7.53 0.41
C TRP A 82 -1.71 -6.01 0.35
N ARG A 83 -2.46 -5.27 1.17
CA ARG A 83 -2.36 -3.81 1.20
C ARG A 83 -0.99 -3.33 1.67
N LYS A 84 -0.37 -4.00 2.65
CA LYS A 84 1.02 -3.73 3.06
C LYS A 84 2.02 -3.94 1.91
N GLN A 85 1.81 -4.93 1.04
CA GLN A 85 2.66 -5.16 -0.14
C GLN A 85 2.51 -4.03 -1.16
N LEU A 86 1.27 -3.62 -1.47
CA LEU A 86 1.01 -2.48 -2.36
C LEU A 86 1.63 -1.18 -1.83
N ILE A 87 1.46 -0.89 -0.53
CA ILE A 87 2.07 0.29 0.11
C ILE A 87 3.58 0.26 -0.04
N ARG A 88 4.25 -0.84 0.31
CA ARG A 88 5.71 -0.93 0.19
C ARG A 88 6.19 -0.74 -1.25
N ALA A 89 5.47 -1.29 -2.22
CA ALA A 89 5.80 -1.13 -3.62
C ALA A 89 5.61 0.33 -4.08
N ALA A 90 4.51 0.97 -3.67
CA ALA A 90 4.24 2.38 -3.95
C ALA A 90 5.28 3.30 -3.31
N LEU A 91 5.60 3.11 -2.03
CA LEU A 91 6.61 3.92 -1.32
C LEU A 91 7.97 3.88 -2.01
N ARG A 92 8.42 2.70 -2.44
CA ARG A 92 9.65 2.57 -3.25
C ARG A 92 9.57 3.35 -4.56
N ALA A 93 8.42 3.31 -5.26
CA ALA A 93 8.23 4.08 -6.49
C ALA A 93 8.24 5.59 -6.22
N THR A 94 7.54 6.05 -5.18
CA THR A 94 7.47 7.46 -4.81
C THR A 94 8.82 8.01 -4.34
N GLN A 95 9.66 7.19 -3.70
CA GLN A 95 11.03 7.57 -3.37
C GLN A 95 11.88 7.82 -4.63
N GLU A 96 11.73 6.99 -5.67
CA GLU A 96 12.40 7.23 -6.95
C GLU A 96 11.92 8.50 -7.65
N ILE A 97 10.64 8.84 -7.52
CA ILE A 97 10.05 10.07 -8.04
C ILE A 97 10.58 11.29 -7.25
N ARG A 98 10.54 11.23 -5.92
CA ARG A 98 10.97 12.32 -5.02
C ARG A 98 12.46 12.68 -5.15
N LYS A 99 13.31 11.77 -5.64
CA LYS A 99 14.70 12.08 -6.00
C LYS A 99 14.84 13.05 -7.17
N ARG A 100 13.78 13.23 -7.96
CA ARG A 100 13.80 13.97 -9.24
C ARG A 100 12.85 15.17 -9.24
N TRP A 101 11.75 15.08 -8.51
CA TRP A 101 10.66 16.05 -8.51
C TRP A 101 10.16 16.30 -7.09
N THR A 102 9.81 17.55 -6.78
CA THR A 102 9.24 17.97 -5.49
C THR A 102 7.72 18.19 -5.56
N GLN A 103 7.16 17.99 -6.76
CA GLN A 103 5.74 18.14 -7.03
C GLN A 103 4.89 17.20 -6.17
N PRO A 104 3.67 17.61 -5.79
CA PRO A 104 2.78 16.80 -4.95
C PRO A 104 2.50 15.42 -5.56
N ILE A 105 2.48 14.39 -4.71
CA ILE A 105 2.07 13.04 -5.07
C ILE A 105 0.76 12.72 -4.37
N TYR A 106 -0.27 12.42 -5.16
CA TYR A 106 -1.56 11.99 -4.64
C TYR A 106 -1.73 10.48 -4.80
N VAL A 107 -2.32 9.81 -3.80
CA VAL A 107 -2.64 8.39 -3.81
C VAL A 107 -4.15 8.21 -3.79
N ASP A 108 -4.66 7.32 -4.64
CA ASP A 108 -6.08 7.07 -4.78
C ASP A 108 -6.40 5.64 -5.27
N GLY A 109 -7.42 5.47 -6.12
CA GLY A 109 -7.87 4.21 -6.66
C GLY A 109 -8.90 3.49 -5.80
N SER A 110 -9.07 2.19 -6.10
CA SER A 110 -9.78 1.27 -5.21
C SER A 110 -9.03 1.05 -3.88
N PHE A 111 -7.76 1.44 -3.82
CA PHE A 111 -6.94 1.36 -2.63
C PHE A 111 -7.45 2.28 -1.51
N VAL A 112 -7.85 3.52 -1.79
CA VAL A 112 -8.34 4.48 -0.78
C VAL A 112 -9.82 4.20 -0.43
N THR A 113 -10.09 2.96 -0.05
CA THR A 113 -11.39 2.46 0.41
C THR A 113 -11.18 1.37 1.47
N ARG A 114 -12.26 0.95 2.13
CA ARG A 114 -12.27 -0.17 3.08
C ARG A 114 -12.14 -1.55 2.42
N LEU A 115 -12.03 -1.64 1.09
CA LEU A 115 -11.86 -2.91 0.40
C LEU A 115 -10.60 -3.64 0.92
N PRO A 116 -10.72 -4.90 1.40
CA PRO A 116 -9.58 -5.63 1.98
C PRO A 116 -8.54 -6.05 0.93
N LYS A 117 -8.99 -6.22 -0.32
CA LYS A 117 -8.18 -6.63 -1.46
C LYS A 117 -8.41 -5.70 -2.66
N PRO A 118 -7.90 -4.46 -2.65
CA PRO A 118 -7.90 -3.60 -3.83
C PRO A 118 -7.08 -4.25 -4.95
N LYS A 119 -7.39 -3.97 -6.22
CA LYS A 119 -6.66 -4.61 -7.34
C LYS A 119 -5.24 -4.03 -7.48
N ASP A 120 -5.14 -2.73 -7.29
CA ASP A 120 -4.02 -1.86 -7.56
C ASP A 120 -4.00 -0.72 -6.56
N ILE A 121 -2.90 0.02 -6.55
CA ILE A 121 -2.78 1.34 -5.91
C ILE A 121 -2.46 2.35 -7.01
N ASP A 122 -3.30 3.36 -7.12
CA ASP A 122 -3.16 4.44 -8.10
C ASP A 122 -2.47 5.63 -7.43
N PHE A 123 -1.54 6.28 -8.13
CA PHE A 123 -0.94 7.52 -7.69
C PHE A 123 -0.64 8.45 -8.86
N THR A 124 -0.66 9.75 -8.62
CA THR A 124 -0.37 10.78 -9.62
C THR A 124 0.64 11.80 -9.10
N LEU A 125 1.54 12.23 -9.97
CA LEU A 125 2.44 13.36 -9.74
C LEU A 125 1.82 14.61 -10.37
N ASP A 126 1.61 15.65 -9.57
CA ASP A 126 0.97 16.89 -10.01
C ASP A 126 1.97 17.83 -10.69
N MET A 127 1.98 17.78 -12.03
CA MET A 127 2.90 18.56 -12.86
C MET A 127 2.25 19.85 -13.38
N ARG A 128 1.03 20.20 -12.95
CA ARG A 128 0.28 21.36 -13.49
C ARG A 128 1.01 22.69 -13.30
N ALA A 129 1.75 22.82 -12.19
CA ALA A 129 2.56 24.00 -11.88
C ALA A 129 4.04 23.84 -12.29
N ALA A 130 4.42 22.71 -12.93
CA ALA A 130 5.79 22.44 -13.30
C ALA A 130 6.18 23.15 -14.61
N THR A 131 7.47 23.40 -14.78
CA THR A 131 8.03 23.92 -16.03
C THR A 131 7.87 22.92 -17.17
N SER A 132 8.02 23.38 -18.41
CA SER A 132 7.99 22.50 -19.59
C SER A 132 9.11 21.45 -19.57
N VAL A 133 10.27 21.79 -19.02
CA VAL A 133 11.42 20.87 -18.87
C VAL A 133 11.12 19.79 -17.84
N GLU A 134 10.60 20.16 -16.67
CA GLU A 134 10.18 19.19 -15.65
C GLU A 134 9.07 18.27 -16.18
N THR A 135 8.08 18.84 -16.86
CA THR A 135 6.97 18.10 -17.49
C THR A 135 7.49 17.09 -18.52
N SER A 136 8.40 17.52 -19.40
CA SER A 136 8.99 16.66 -20.44
C SER A 136 9.83 15.52 -19.83
N THR A 137 10.64 15.82 -18.82
CA THR A 137 11.48 14.82 -18.16
C THR A 137 10.64 13.82 -17.35
N ALA A 138 9.59 14.28 -16.67
CA ALA A 138 8.63 13.42 -15.97
C ALA A 138 7.89 12.53 -16.96
N PHE A 139 7.46 13.05 -18.10
CA PHE A 139 6.79 12.27 -19.14
C PHE A 139 7.69 11.16 -19.70
N GLN A 140 8.96 11.46 -19.99
CA GLN A 140 9.94 10.44 -20.42
C GLN A 140 10.18 9.37 -19.35
N PHE A 141 10.29 9.80 -18.08
CA PHE A 141 10.42 8.88 -16.97
C PHE A 141 9.17 7.99 -16.80
N TRP A 142 7.98 8.55 -16.94
CA TRP A 142 6.72 7.80 -16.91
C TRP A 142 6.66 6.78 -18.06
N LEU A 143 6.96 7.18 -19.29
CA LEU A 143 6.96 6.28 -20.46
C LEU A 143 7.87 5.06 -20.25
N THR A 144 9.06 5.28 -19.70
CA THR A 144 10.08 4.25 -19.48
C THR A 144 9.79 3.35 -18.27
N ASN A 145 9.03 3.82 -17.27
CA ASN A 145 8.81 3.09 -16.02
C ASN A 145 7.40 2.53 -15.85
N ARG A 146 6.38 3.05 -16.55
CA ARG A 146 4.96 2.68 -16.36
C ARG A 146 4.70 1.18 -16.48
N SER A 147 5.32 0.49 -17.44
CA SER A 147 5.12 -0.96 -17.63
C SER A 147 5.63 -1.77 -16.42
N LYS A 148 6.82 -1.40 -15.92
CA LYS A 148 7.43 -2.00 -14.73
C LYS A 148 6.60 -1.77 -13.46
N TRP A 149 5.90 -0.66 -13.37
CA TRP A 149 5.04 -0.34 -12.22
C TRP A 149 3.69 -1.02 -12.33
N ASN A 150 3.07 -1.03 -13.50
CA ASN A 150 1.82 -1.74 -13.75
C ASN A 150 1.95 -3.25 -13.47
N SER A 151 3.09 -3.87 -13.80
CA SER A 151 3.34 -5.29 -13.48
C SER A 151 3.42 -5.58 -11.97
N ARG A 152 3.54 -4.55 -11.14
CA ARG A 152 3.54 -4.60 -9.67
C ARG A 152 2.24 -4.07 -9.06
N SER A 153 1.17 -3.95 -9.86
CA SER A 153 -0.12 -3.38 -9.45
C SER A 153 -0.01 -1.93 -8.95
N LEU A 154 0.96 -1.19 -9.49
CA LEU A 154 1.19 0.23 -9.25
C LEU A 154 0.80 1.01 -10.50
N HIS A 155 -0.27 1.79 -10.43
CA HIS A 155 -0.71 2.61 -11.55
C HIS A 155 -0.30 4.06 -11.31
N PHE A 156 0.76 4.47 -11.99
CA PHE A 156 1.26 5.83 -11.94
C PHE A 156 0.78 6.64 -13.11
N GLN A 157 0.31 7.86 -12.86
CA GLN A 157 -0.04 8.83 -13.88
C GLN A 157 0.60 10.19 -13.60
N LEU A 158 0.59 11.06 -14.61
CA LEU A 158 1.03 12.45 -14.49
C LEU A 158 -0.19 13.35 -14.69
N ASP A 159 -0.39 14.32 -13.81
CA ASP A 159 -1.37 15.38 -14.05
C ASP A 159 -0.66 16.55 -14.75
N LEU A 160 -0.82 16.64 -16.06
CA LEU A 160 -0.09 17.57 -16.92
C LEU A 160 -0.87 18.88 -17.10
N PRO A 161 -0.20 20.02 -17.36
CA PRO A 161 -0.87 21.32 -17.53
C PRO A 161 -1.92 21.39 -18.64
N SER A 162 -1.84 20.53 -19.67
CA SER A 162 -2.74 20.55 -20.84
C SER A 162 -4.02 19.73 -20.68
N ASN A 163 -4.25 19.14 -19.50
CA ASN A 163 -5.45 18.34 -19.26
C ASN A 163 -6.65 19.28 -19.02
N ASN A 164 -7.52 19.44 -20.03
CA ASN A 164 -8.75 20.27 -19.94
C ASN A 164 -9.71 19.83 -18.82
N GLU A 165 -9.58 18.59 -18.34
CA GLU A 165 -10.13 18.13 -17.07
C GLU A 165 -8.95 17.74 -16.17
N CYS A 166 -8.88 18.29 -14.95
CA CYS A 166 -7.82 17.95 -14.03
C CYS A 166 -7.88 16.45 -13.72
N PHE A 167 -6.79 15.72 -14.01
CA PHE A 167 -6.79 14.27 -13.76
C PHE A 167 -7.05 13.96 -12.28
N LEU A 168 -6.61 14.83 -11.39
CA LEU A 168 -6.90 14.78 -9.96
C LEU A 168 -8.41 14.78 -9.64
N ASP A 169 -9.25 15.45 -10.43
CA ASP A 169 -10.70 15.45 -10.19
C ASP A 169 -11.31 14.06 -10.40
N SER A 170 -10.73 13.25 -11.30
CA SER A 170 -11.15 11.86 -11.46
C SER A 170 -10.83 11.00 -10.23
N PHE A 171 -9.73 11.29 -9.53
CA PHE A 171 -9.36 10.60 -8.29
C PHE A 171 -10.34 10.91 -7.15
N ARG A 172 -10.93 12.11 -7.16
CA ARG A 172 -11.91 12.53 -6.15
C ARG A 172 -13.28 11.88 -6.31
N ARG A 173 -13.44 10.97 -7.27
CA ARG A 173 -14.72 10.29 -7.57
C ARG A 173 -14.57 8.78 -7.52
N VAL A 174 -15.62 8.10 -7.07
CA VAL A 174 -15.66 6.63 -7.05
C VAL A 174 -15.83 6.13 -8.48
N GLY A 175 -14.81 5.45 -8.99
CA GLY A 175 -14.87 4.82 -10.31
C GLY A 175 -15.94 3.72 -10.41
N PRO A 176 -16.51 3.45 -11.60
CA PRO A 176 -17.67 2.58 -11.77
C PRO A 176 -17.50 1.17 -11.18
N LYS A 177 -16.30 0.59 -11.30
CA LYS A 177 -15.98 -0.75 -10.77
C LYS A 177 -16.01 -0.80 -9.25
N THR A 178 -15.56 0.27 -8.60
CA THR A 178 -15.56 0.39 -7.14
C THR A 178 -16.96 0.67 -6.64
N ALA A 179 -17.70 1.55 -7.32
CA ALA A 179 -19.10 1.84 -7.02
C ALA A 179 -19.95 0.56 -7.03
N LEU A 180 -19.79 -0.28 -8.07
CA LEU A 180 -20.47 -1.57 -8.16
C LEU A 180 -20.13 -2.51 -6.99
N LYS A 181 -18.86 -2.60 -6.59
CA LYS A 181 -18.43 -3.45 -5.47
C LYS A 181 -18.94 -2.99 -4.11
N LEU A 182 -19.15 -1.69 -3.95
CA LEU A 182 -19.61 -1.08 -2.70
C LEU A 182 -21.14 -0.85 -2.66
N GLY A 183 -21.85 -1.14 -3.76
CA GLY A 183 -23.29 -0.87 -3.86
C GLY A 183 -23.63 0.62 -3.90
N LEU A 184 -22.75 1.45 -4.46
CA LEU A 184 -22.88 2.91 -4.52
C LEU A 184 -23.19 3.38 -5.94
N ALA A 185 -23.73 4.61 -6.05
CA ALA A 185 -23.80 5.30 -7.33
C ALA A 185 -22.38 5.63 -7.86
N PRO A 186 -22.13 5.53 -9.17
CA PRO A 186 -20.88 5.98 -9.76
C PRO A 186 -20.69 7.50 -9.56
N GLU A 187 -19.45 7.96 -9.66
CA GLU A 187 -19.07 9.38 -9.54
C GLU A 187 -19.33 10.03 -8.17
N ARG A 188 -19.69 9.24 -7.14
CA ARG A 188 -19.76 9.67 -5.75
C ARG A 188 -18.44 10.32 -5.34
N ALA A 189 -18.48 11.51 -4.75
CA ALA A 189 -17.29 12.18 -4.23
C ALA A 189 -16.63 11.35 -3.11
N LYS A 190 -15.29 11.32 -3.09
CA LYS A 190 -14.49 10.67 -2.06
C LYS A 190 -13.17 11.41 -1.84
N GLY A 191 -12.59 11.20 -0.67
CA GLY A 191 -11.30 11.73 -0.32
C GLY A 191 -10.15 11.04 -1.03
N ILE A 192 -9.05 11.77 -1.18
CA ILE A 192 -7.77 11.29 -1.71
C ILE A 192 -6.66 11.59 -0.72
N ILE A 193 -5.53 10.91 -0.87
CA ILE A 193 -4.37 11.12 -0.01
C ILE A 193 -3.35 12.01 -0.71
N LEU A 194 -2.87 13.04 -0.01
CA LEU A 194 -1.64 13.75 -0.36
C LEU A 194 -0.49 13.12 0.44
N LEU A 195 0.42 12.43 -0.24
CA LEU A 195 1.57 11.82 0.41
C LEU A 195 2.63 12.89 0.68
N ILE A 196 2.95 13.11 1.96
CA ILE A 196 3.96 14.08 2.41
C ILE A 196 5.25 13.44 2.91
#